data_AF-A0A822YMT2-F1
#
_entry.id   AF-A0A822YMT2-F1
#
_cell.length_a   1.000
_cell.length_b   1.000
_cell.length_c   1.000
_cell.angle_alpha   90.00
_cell.angle_beta   90.00
_cell.angle_gamma   90.00
#
_symmetry.space_group_name_H-M   'P 1'
#
loop_
_entity.id
_entity.type
_entity.pdbx_description
1 polymer ?
#
loop_
_entity_poly.entity_id
_entity_poly.type
_entity_poly.pdbx_seq_one_letter_code
_entity_poly.pdbx_strand_id
1 'polypeptide(L)'
;MLFPDQVYNEVNEQLRDAVMSMIDQERKGGNINQALLKDVLDIYVEMGMDSMKYYEDFEVDMLKATAEYYSTKASQWIAINSYNDYMLKVDECLKQETNRASCYLHSSSKQKLLKVVEQELSMYAGELQENALTKDVLEMGKAYTNLEVGALKRENDKTT
;
A
#
# COMPACT_ATOMS: atom_id res chain seq x y z
N MET A 1 17.54 36.99 -16.06
CA MET A 1 16.25 36.35 -16.35
C MET A 1 15.95 35.37 -15.21
N LEU A 2 15.72 35.87 -13.99
CA LEU A 2 15.74 35.08 -12.73
C LEU A 2 14.41 35.07 -11.95
N PHE A 3 13.46 35.93 -12.33
CA PHE A 3 12.19 36.08 -11.60
C PHE A 3 11.11 35.05 -11.93
N PRO A 4 10.92 34.62 -13.19
CA PRO A 4 9.92 33.61 -13.52
C PRO A 4 10.20 32.27 -12.83
N ASP A 5 11.44 31.77 -12.91
CA ASP A 5 11.80 30.46 -12.36
C ASP A 5 11.70 30.40 -10.84
N GLN A 6 12.05 31.48 -10.14
CA GLN A 6 12.04 31.50 -8.67
C GLN A 6 10.63 31.61 -8.09
N VAL A 7 9.77 32.47 -8.65
CA VAL A 7 8.36 32.58 -8.25
C VAL A 7 7.61 31.30 -8.64
N TYR A 8 7.95 30.70 -9.78
CA TYR A 8 7.39 29.44 -10.22
C TYR A 8 7.72 28.28 -9.28
N ASN A 9 8.97 28.17 -8.81
CA ASN A 9 9.37 27.11 -7.89
C ASN A 9 8.62 27.16 -6.55
N GLU A 10 8.41 28.34 -5.97
CA GLU A 10 7.65 28.50 -4.72
C GLU A 10 6.17 28.15 -4.88
N VAL A 11 5.55 28.58 -5.99
CA VAL A 11 4.14 28.24 -6.29
C VAL A 11 3.98 26.75 -6.59
N ASN A 12 4.96 26.14 -7.27
CA ASN A 12 4.97 24.72 -7.59
C ASN A 12 5.08 23.84 -6.33
N GLU A 13 5.84 24.27 -5.32
CA GLU A 13 5.93 23.57 -4.05
C GLU A 13 4.58 23.54 -3.31
N GLN A 14 3.93 24.70 -3.17
CA GLN A 14 2.60 24.79 -2.53
C GLN A 14 1.54 23.99 -3.30
N LEU A 15 1.60 24.04 -4.63
CA LEU A 15 0.68 23.30 -5.49
C LEU A 15 0.87 21.79 -5.32
N ARG A 16 2.12 21.32 -5.32
CA ARG A 16 2.46 19.91 -5.09
C ARG A 16 1.96 19.45 -3.72
N ASP A 17 2.20 20.22 -2.66
CA ASP A 17 1.72 19.88 -1.32
C ASP A 17 0.19 19.76 -1.26
N ALA A 18 -0.52 20.68 -1.93
CA ALA A 18 -1.98 20.63 -2.02
C ALA A 18 -2.48 19.39 -2.77
N VAL A 19 -1.89 19.08 -3.93
CA VAL A 19 -2.20 17.87 -4.72
C VAL A 19 -1.95 16.60 -3.92
N MET A 20 -0.79 16.50 -3.27
CA MET A 20 -0.42 15.37 -2.42
C MET A 20 -1.39 15.22 -1.24
N SER A 21 -1.77 16.32 -0.59
CA SER A 21 -2.76 16.32 0.48
C SER A 21 -4.14 15.87 0.01
N MET A 22 -4.57 16.22 -1.20
CA MET A 22 -5.85 15.76 -1.76
C MET A 22 -5.84 14.26 -2.00
N ILE A 23 -4.76 13.70 -2.56
CA ILE A 23 -4.61 12.26 -2.77
C ILE A 23 -4.65 11.52 -1.42
N ASP A 24 -3.94 12.02 -0.41
CA ASP A 24 -3.94 11.43 0.93
C ASP A 24 -5.29 11.51 1.62
N GLN A 25 -6.00 12.63 1.46
CA GLN A 25 -7.37 12.78 1.98
C GLN A 25 -8.29 11.73 1.34
N GLU A 26 -8.21 11.51 0.04
CA GLU A 26 -9.00 10.50 -0.66
C GLU A 26 -8.63 9.07 -0.21
N ARG A 27 -7.35 8.78 0.02
CA ARG A 27 -6.89 7.48 0.56
C ARG A 27 -7.42 7.20 1.96
N LYS A 28 -7.63 8.24 2.76
CA LYS A 28 -8.22 8.17 4.10
C LYS A 28 -9.76 8.08 4.07
N GLY A 29 -10.37 8.01 2.87
CA GLY A 29 -11.82 7.94 2.68
C GLY A 29 -12.51 9.30 2.65
N GLY A 30 -11.75 10.40 2.57
CA GLY A 30 -12.29 11.74 2.39
C GLY A 30 -12.79 11.94 0.95
N ASN A 31 -13.82 12.75 0.80
CA ASN A 31 -14.27 13.18 -0.52
C ASN A 31 -13.38 14.32 -1.02
N ILE A 32 -12.96 14.24 -2.28
CA ILE A 32 -12.21 15.30 -2.97
C ILE A 32 -12.89 15.66 -4.28
N ASN A 33 -12.60 16.85 -4.80
CA ASN A 33 -12.96 17.19 -6.17
C ASN A 33 -11.92 16.59 -7.13
N GLN A 34 -12.18 15.37 -7.64
CA GLN A 34 -11.30 14.68 -8.58
C GLN A 34 -11.10 15.43 -9.90
N ALA A 35 -12.11 16.19 -10.35
CA ALA A 35 -11.99 16.99 -11.57
C ALA A 35 -11.00 18.14 -11.37
N LEU A 36 -11.09 18.86 -10.24
CA LEU A 36 -10.11 19.89 -9.89
C LEU A 36 -8.69 19.33 -9.78
N LEU A 37 -8.54 18.16 -9.14
CA LEU A 37 -7.24 17.50 -9.04
C LEU A 37 -6.68 17.15 -10.42
N LYS A 38 -7.54 16.65 -11.32
CA LYS A 38 -7.17 16.36 -12.71
C LYS A 38 -6.74 17.62 -13.45
N ASP A 39 -7.52 18.71 -13.36
CA ASP A 39 -7.22 19.97 -14.03
C ASP A 39 -5.84 20.51 -13.59
N VAL A 40 -5.54 20.41 -12.29
CA VAL A 40 -4.22 20.81 -11.75
C VAL A 40 -3.10 19.93 -12.31
N LEU A 41 -3.29 18.60 -12.37
CA LEU A 41 -2.29 17.68 -12.91
C LEU A 41 -2.08 17.85 -14.42
N ASP A 42 -3.12 18.21 -15.17
CA ASP A 42 -3.01 18.52 -16.60
C ASP A 42 -2.13 19.77 -16.81
N ILE A 43 -2.17 20.76 -15.90
CA ILE A 43 -1.24 21.92 -15.93
C ILE A 43 0.22 21.46 -15.78
N TYR A 44 0.53 20.48 -14.93
CA TYR A 44 1.91 19.93 -14.82
C TYR A 44 2.40 19.34 -16.14
N VAL A 45 1.51 18.70 -16.89
CA VAL A 45 1.82 18.14 -18.21
C VAL A 45 2.02 19.27 -19.23
N GLU A 46 1.12 20.25 -19.28
CA GLU A 46 1.18 21.36 -20.23
C GLU A 46 2.39 22.28 -20.01
N MET A 47 2.77 22.52 -18.74
CA MET A 47 3.94 23.34 -18.39
C MET A 47 5.26 22.73 -18.84
N GLY A 48 5.30 21.41 -19.03
CA GLY A 48 6.49 20.71 -19.50
C GLY A 48 6.86 20.98 -20.96
N MET A 49 6.01 21.70 -21.71
CA MET A 49 6.13 21.91 -23.16
C MET A 49 6.37 20.57 -23.89
N ASP A 50 7.56 20.36 -24.44
CA ASP A 50 7.96 19.14 -25.15
C ASP A 50 8.45 18.01 -24.21
N SER A 51 8.42 18.23 -22.89
CA SER A 51 8.90 17.29 -21.87
C SER A 51 7.82 17.01 -20.81
N MET A 52 7.91 15.88 -20.12
CA MET A 52 7.05 15.55 -18.97
C MET A 52 7.69 15.95 -17.63
N LYS A 53 8.74 16.77 -17.64
CA LYS A 53 9.64 16.96 -16.49
C LYS A 53 8.91 17.31 -15.19
N TYR A 54 8.03 18.31 -15.21
CA TYR A 54 7.31 18.74 -14.00
C TYR A 54 6.35 17.68 -13.49
N TYR A 55 5.70 16.95 -14.39
CA TYR A 55 4.85 15.82 -14.03
C TYR A 55 5.67 14.65 -13.48
N GLU A 56 6.83 14.34 -14.07
CA GLU A 56 7.73 13.30 -13.60
C GLU A 56 8.30 13.59 -12.21
N ASP A 57 8.66 14.86 -11.93
CA ASP A 57 9.10 15.29 -10.60
C ASP A 57 7.98 15.08 -9.56
N PHE A 58 6.74 15.47 -9.88
CA PHE A 58 5.57 15.17 -9.06
C PHE A 58 5.34 13.66 -8.89
N GLU A 59 5.45 12.88 -9.98
CA GLU A 59 5.22 11.44 -9.98
C GLU A 59 6.19 10.73 -9.05
N VAL A 60 7.46 11.15 -9.01
CA VAL A 60 8.47 10.60 -8.10
C VAL A 60 8.06 10.81 -6.65
N ASP A 61 7.67 12.04 -6.28
CA ASP A 61 7.24 12.37 -4.92
C ASP A 61 5.95 11.61 -4.54
N MET A 62 5.00 11.52 -5.45
CA MET A 62 3.74 10.79 -5.28
C MET A 62 3.96 9.29 -5.06
N LEU A 63 4.83 8.66 -5.85
CA LEU A 63 5.17 7.24 -5.70
C LEU A 63 5.88 6.98 -4.36
N LYS A 64 6.78 7.88 -3.93
CA LYS A 64 7.45 7.77 -2.63
C LYS A 64 6.46 7.85 -1.47
N ALA A 65 5.58 8.86 -1.46
CA ALA A 65 4.56 8.99 -0.41
C ALA A 65 3.58 7.80 -0.40
N THR A 66 3.27 7.26 -1.58
CA THR A 66 2.45 6.05 -1.71
C THR A 66 3.13 4.85 -1.06
N ALA A 67 4.44 4.69 -1.28
CA ALA A 67 5.20 3.61 -0.66
C ALA A 67 5.16 3.72 0.88
N GLU A 68 5.44 4.90 1.41
CA GLU A 68 5.41 5.18 2.86
C GLU A 68 4.01 4.93 3.47
N TYR A 69 2.95 5.36 2.78
CA TYR A 69 1.56 5.14 3.21
C TYR A 69 1.22 3.65 3.32
N TYR A 70 1.52 2.87 2.28
CA TYR A 70 1.17 1.45 2.25
C TYR A 70 2.06 0.60 3.16
N SER A 71 3.34 0.95 3.29
CA SER A 71 4.24 0.30 4.26
C SER A 71 3.73 0.49 5.70
N THR A 72 3.33 1.73 6.05
CA THR A 72 2.73 2.04 7.35
C THR A 72 1.43 1.26 7.57
N LYS A 73 0.51 1.26 6.59
CA LYS A 73 -0.75 0.50 6.67
C LYS A 73 -0.53 -1.00 6.82
N ALA A 74 0.38 -1.57 6.04
CA ALA A 74 0.69 -3.00 6.09
C ALA A 74 1.20 -3.41 7.48
N SER A 75 2.16 -2.65 8.04
CA SER A 75 2.68 -2.91 9.39
C SER A 75 1.60 -2.90 10.48
N GLN A 76 0.55 -2.08 10.32
CA GLN A 76 -0.58 -2.04 11.24
C GLN A 76 -1.52 -3.22 11.04
N TRP A 77 -1.77 -3.63 9.79
CA TRP A 77 -2.68 -4.73 9.47
C TRP A 77 -2.11 -6.08 9.86
N ILE A 78 -0.82 -6.34 9.64
CA ILE A 78 -0.23 -7.64 10.01
C ILE A 78 -0.32 -7.94 11.51
N ALA A 79 -0.36 -6.90 12.35
CA ALA A 79 -0.46 -7.06 13.80
C ALA A 79 -1.84 -7.58 14.25
N ILE A 80 -2.89 -7.41 13.42
CA ILE A 80 -4.28 -7.63 13.84
C ILE A 80 -5.11 -8.48 12.87
N ASN A 81 -4.62 -8.74 11.66
CA ASN A 81 -5.36 -9.44 10.61
C ASN A 81 -4.79 -10.85 10.34
N SER A 82 -5.67 -11.77 9.97
CA SER A 82 -5.26 -13.05 9.40
C SER A 82 -4.69 -12.85 7.99
N TYR A 83 -3.94 -13.83 7.48
CA TYR A 83 -3.45 -13.82 6.10
C TYR A 83 -4.59 -13.58 5.09
N ASN A 84 -5.72 -14.29 5.23
CA ASN A 84 -6.86 -14.15 4.32
C ASN A 84 -7.48 -12.75 4.38
N ASP A 85 -7.69 -12.19 5.58
CA ASP A 85 -8.24 -10.84 5.73
C ASP A 85 -7.28 -9.77 5.18
N TYR A 86 -5.97 -9.99 5.35
CA TYR A 86 -4.95 -9.13 4.81
C TYR A 86 -4.98 -9.13 3.27
N MET A 87 -5.05 -10.30 2.63
CA MET A 87 -5.11 -10.39 1.17
C MET A 87 -6.35 -9.70 0.59
N LEU A 88 -7.51 -9.79 1.25
CA LEU A 88 -8.70 -9.04 0.83
C LEU A 88 -8.48 -7.51 0.87
N LYS A 89 -7.74 -7.01 1.87
CA LYS A 89 -7.36 -5.59 1.93
C LYS A 89 -6.40 -5.22 0.81
N VAL A 90 -5.45 -6.10 0.46
CA VAL A 90 -4.52 -5.87 -0.65
C VAL A 90 -5.29 -5.69 -1.97
N ASP A 91 -6.20 -6.61 -2.27
CA ASP A 91 -7.04 -6.54 -3.47
C ASP A 91 -7.87 -5.26 -3.53
N GLU A 92 -8.47 -4.86 -2.39
CA GLU A 92 -9.22 -3.61 -2.30
C GLU A 92 -8.33 -2.39 -2.57
N CYS A 93 -7.12 -2.36 -2.00
CA CYS A 93 -6.17 -1.27 -2.19
C CYS A 93 -5.76 -1.12 -3.66
N LEU A 94 -5.41 -2.23 -4.32
CA LEU A 94 -5.05 -2.24 -5.75
C LEU A 94 -6.22 -1.75 -6.61
N LYS A 95 -7.46 -2.15 -6.30
CA LYS A 95 -8.65 -1.67 -7.00
C LYS A 95 -8.87 -0.16 -6.80
N GLN A 96 -8.71 0.33 -5.58
CA GLN A 96 -8.86 1.75 -5.29
C GLN A 96 -7.80 2.59 -6.01
N GLU A 97 -6.53 2.18 -5.96
CA GLU A 97 -5.44 2.89 -6.66
C GLU A 97 -5.56 2.79 -8.19
N THR A 98 -6.08 1.68 -8.71
CA THR A 98 -6.43 1.55 -10.14
C THR A 98 -7.46 2.61 -10.55
N ASN A 99 -8.49 2.81 -9.72
CA ASN A 99 -9.52 3.82 -9.97
C ASN A 99 -8.95 5.23 -9.88
N ARG A 100 -8.22 5.55 -8.80
CA ARG A 100 -7.55 6.86 -8.62
C ARG A 100 -6.67 7.23 -9.82
N ALA A 101 -5.80 6.30 -10.23
CA ALA A 101 -4.94 6.51 -11.39
C ALA A 101 -5.72 6.74 -12.68
N SER A 102 -6.87 6.11 -12.83
CA SER A 102 -7.71 6.27 -14.04
C SER A 102 -8.55 7.54 -14.02
N CYS A 103 -8.83 8.11 -12.84
CA CYS A 103 -9.63 9.32 -12.71
C CYS A 103 -8.85 10.61 -12.98
N TYR A 104 -7.63 10.73 -12.46
CA TYR A 104 -6.91 12.01 -12.49
C TYR A 104 -5.40 11.94 -12.78
N LEU A 105 -4.75 10.78 -12.69
CA LEU A 105 -3.32 10.68 -13.01
C LEU A 105 -3.09 10.57 -14.53
N HIS A 106 -1.91 10.97 -14.97
CA HIS A 106 -1.45 10.70 -16.32
C HIS A 106 -1.32 9.19 -16.56
N SER A 107 -1.61 8.77 -17.79
CA SER A 107 -1.62 7.35 -18.19
C SER A 107 -0.32 6.59 -17.90
N SER A 108 0.83 7.29 -17.90
CA SER A 108 2.15 6.73 -17.59
C SER A 108 2.30 6.28 -16.13
N SER A 109 1.51 6.85 -15.21
CA SER A 109 1.68 6.62 -13.77
C SER A 109 0.99 5.36 -13.29
N LYS A 110 -0.07 4.92 -13.97
CA LYS A 110 -0.92 3.82 -13.50
C LYS A 110 -0.12 2.55 -13.19
N GLN A 111 0.71 2.10 -14.12
CA GLN A 111 1.50 0.87 -13.92
C GLN A 111 2.56 1.04 -12.83
N LYS A 112 3.20 2.21 -12.75
CA LYS A 112 4.23 2.51 -11.73
C LYS A 112 3.62 2.53 -10.33
N LEU A 113 2.47 3.18 -10.19
CA LEU A 113 1.71 3.26 -8.94
C LEU A 113 1.31 1.87 -8.44
N LEU A 114 0.66 1.07 -9.30
CA LEU A 114 0.22 -0.27 -8.91
C LEU A 114 1.40 -1.17 -8.51
N LYS A 115 2.53 -1.05 -9.20
CA LYS A 115 3.75 -1.79 -8.85
C LYS A 115 4.26 -1.41 -7.46
N VAL A 116 4.29 -0.13 -7.11
CA VAL A 116 4.70 0.32 -5.77
C VAL A 116 3.77 -0.25 -4.69
N VAL A 117 2.45 -0.14 -4.92
CA VAL A 117 1.45 -0.63 -3.96
C VAL A 117 1.57 -2.15 -3.78
N GLU A 118 1.72 -2.90 -4.87
CA GLU A 118 1.91 -4.34 -4.84
C GLU A 118 3.20 -4.74 -4.12
N GLN A 119 4.31 -4.05 -4.39
CA GLN A 119 5.60 -4.29 -3.74
C GLN A 119 5.52 -4.08 -2.23
N GLU A 120 5.01 -2.92 -1.79
CA GLU A 120 4.91 -2.61 -0.36
C GLU A 120 4.00 -3.59 0.37
N LEU A 121 2.85 -3.94 -0.20
CA LEU A 121 1.90 -4.83 0.46
C LEU A 121 2.33 -6.30 0.46
N SER A 122 3.01 -6.76 -0.60
CA SER A 122 3.46 -8.16 -0.73
C SER A 122 4.60 -8.51 0.21
N MET A 123 5.49 -7.56 0.53
CA MET A 123 6.58 -7.78 1.49
C MET A 123 6.06 -8.29 2.84
N TYR A 124 4.93 -7.76 3.31
CA TYR A 124 4.32 -8.16 4.57
C TYR A 124 3.38 -9.38 4.45
N ALA A 125 2.83 -9.65 3.25
CA ALA A 125 2.04 -10.86 3.01
C ALA A 125 2.86 -12.15 3.23
N GLY A 126 4.13 -12.13 2.82
CA GLY A 126 5.05 -13.26 3.02
C GLY A 126 5.28 -13.57 4.51
N GLU A 127 5.43 -12.53 5.33
CA GLU A 127 5.60 -12.67 6.78
C GLU A 127 4.36 -13.30 7.44
N LEU A 128 3.16 -12.86 7.06
CA LEU A 128 1.91 -13.44 7.59
C LEU A 128 1.74 -14.91 7.19
N GLN A 129 2.15 -15.28 5.98
CA GLN A 129 2.06 -16.66 5.51
C GLN A 129 3.01 -17.58 6.29
N GLU A 130 4.24 -17.15 6.53
CA GLU A 130 5.23 -17.91 7.32
C GLU A 130 4.77 -18.07 8.78
N ASN A 131 4.24 -17.01 9.38
CA ASN A 131 3.71 -17.04 10.74
C ASN A 131 2.51 -17.99 10.88
N ALA A 132 1.62 -18.02 9.89
CA ALA A 132 0.48 -18.94 9.86
C ALA A 132 0.95 -20.41 9.79
N LEU A 133 1.85 -20.73 8.86
CA LEU A 133 2.41 -22.08 8.71
C LEU A 133 3.12 -22.55 9.98
N THR A 134 3.89 -21.68 10.62
CA THR A 134 4.61 -21.99 11.86
C THR A 134 3.65 -22.33 13.01
N LYS A 135 2.54 -21.61 13.11
CA LYS A 135 1.51 -21.86 14.12
C LYS A 135 0.83 -23.21 13.91
N ASP A 136 0.46 -23.54 12.67
CA ASP A 136 -0.18 -24.81 12.33
C ASP A 136 0.72 -26.01 12.65
N VAL A 137 2.02 -25.91 12.33
CA VAL A 137 3.02 -26.94 12.64
C VAL A 137 3.15 -27.13 14.15
N LEU A 138 3.18 -26.03 14.92
CA LEU A 138 3.26 -26.07 16.38
C LEU A 138 2.00 -26.69 17.01
N GLU A 139 0.81 -26.36 16.49
CA GLU A 139 -0.46 -26.95 16.94
C GLU A 139 -0.53 -28.45 16.65
N MET A 140 -0.09 -28.89 15.46
CA MET A 140 0.04 -30.31 15.15
C MET A 140 0.99 -31.01 16.12
N GLY A 141 2.18 -30.45 16.37
CA GLY A 141 3.14 -31.03 17.31
C GLY A 141 2.56 -31.24 18.71
N LYS A 142 1.86 -30.23 19.25
CA LYS A 142 1.17 -30.33 20.54
C LYS A 142 0.10 -31.42 20.55
N ALA A 143 -0.67 -31.55 19.47
CA ALA A 143 -1.70 -32.58 19.35
C ALA A 143 -1.09 -33.99 19.38
N TYR A 144 0.01 -34.22 18.67
CA TYR A 144 0.74 -35.50 18.68
C TYR A 144 1.25 -35.85 20.08
N THR A 145 1.91 -34.92 20.78
CA THR A 145 2.42 -35.18 22.14
C THR A 145 1.29 -35.53 23.11
N ASN A 146 0.16 -34.84 23.04
CA ASN A 146 -0.99 -35.12 23.89
C ASN A 146 -1.59 -36.51 23.63
N LEU A 147 -1.62 -36.97 22.37
CA LEU A 147 -2.06 -38.31 22.00
C LEU A 147 -1.13 -39.39 22.55
N GLU A 148 0.18 -39.22 22.44
CA GLU A 148 1.18 -40.15 22.98
C GLU A 148 1.10 -40.26 24.50
N VAL A 149 1.04 -39.13 25.21
CA VAL A 149 0.90 -39.10 26.68
C VAL A 149 -0.43 -39.75 27.11
N GLY A 150 -1.51 -39.54 26.35
CA GLY A 150 -2.80 -40.18 26.59
C GLY A 150 -2.82 -41.69 26.29
N ALA A 151 -2.00 -42.16 25.35
CA ALA A 151 -1.85 -43.59 25.07
C ALA A 151 -1.11 -44.31 26.20
N LEU A 152 0.03 -43.76 26.65
CA LEU A 152 0.86 -44.31 27.73
C LEU A 152 0.10 -44.42 29.06
N LYS A 153 -0.68 -43.40 29.43
CA LYS A 153 -1.49 -43.44 30.66
C LYS A 153 -2.54 -44.56 30.64
N ARG A 154 -3.20 -44.78 29.50
CA ARG A 154 -4.22 -45.84 29.35
C ARG A 154 -3.65 -47.25 29.37
N GLU A 155 -2.37 -47.40 29.03
CA GLU A 155 -1.69 -48.69 29.06
C GLU A 155 -1.24 -49.06 30.48
N ASN A 156 -0.77 -48.08 31.26
CA ASN A 156 -0.41 -48.24 32.67
C ASN A 156 -1.62 -48.56 33.56
N ASP A 157 -2.78 -47.94 33.32
CA ASP A 157 -4.02 -48.22 34.07
C ASP A 157 -4.59 -49.62 33.78
N LYS A 158 -4.15 -50.31 32.72
CA LYS A 158 -4.56 -51.69 32.41
C LYS A 158 -3.65 -52.75 33.02
N THR A 159 -2.49 -52.35 33.55
CA THR A 159 -1.47 -53.24 34.11
C THR A 159 -1.38 -53.19 35.64
N THR A 160 -2.25 -52.39 36.29
CA THR A 160 -2.42 -52.31 37.75
C THR A 160 -3.79 -52.85 38.14
#